data_AF-A0A353NM87-F1
#
_entry.id   AF-A0A353NM87-F1
#
_cell.length_a   1.000
_cell.length_b   1.000
_cell.length_c   1.000
_cell.angle_alpha   90.00
_cell.angle_beta   90.00
_cell.angle_gamma   90.00
#
_symmetry.space_group_name_H-M   'P 1'
#
loop_
_entity.id
_entity.type
_entity.pdbx_description
1 polymer ?
#
loop_
_entity_poly.entity_id
_entity_poly.type
_entity_poly.pdbx_seq_one_letter_code
_entity_poly.pdbx_strand_id
1 'polypeptide(L)'
;APTGVAAVKTDEGIKIFWDKSEAGGIGEYRVYRRAADKDSYELLGNVEAKYTLYVDAKAVEGVRYYYAVTAVDQAASANESQKSKEATVR
;
A
#
# COMPACT_ATOMS: atom_id res chain seq x y z
N ALA A 1 -1.58 9.13 -7.55
CA ALA A 1 -1.03 8.02 -6.75
C ALA A 1 -0.57 8.58 -5.42
N PRO A 2 -0.71 7.85 -4.31
CA PRO A 2 -0.13 8.24 -3.03
C PRO A 2 1.39 8.44 -3.10
N THR A 3 1.92 9.27 -2.22
CA THR A 3 3.35 9.56 -2.08
C THR A 3 3.84 9.19 -0.68
N GLY A 4 5.13 9.36 -0.41
CA GLY A 4 5.69 9.14 0.93
C GLY A 4 5.55 7.71 1.46
N VAL A 5 5.40 6.72 0.57
CA VAL A 5 5.19 5.34 0.99
C VAL A 5 6.44 4.82 1.70
N ALA A 6 6.25 4.35 2.93
CA ALA A 6 7.29 3.78 3.77
C ALA A 6 6.80 2.47 4.39
N ALA A 7 7.72 1.51 4.55
CA ALA A 7 7.43 0.22 5.16
C ALA A 7 8.42 -0.03 6.30
N VAL A 8 7.91 -0.36 7.48
CA VAL A 8 8.69 -0.54 8.71
C VAL A 8 8.32 -1.86 9.37
N LYS A 9 9.33 -2.68 9.68
CA LYS A 9 9.12 -3.93 10.44
C LYS A 9 8.83 -3.62 11.91
N THR A 10 7.84 -4.30 12.46
CA THR A 10 7.41 -4.21 13.87
C THR A 10 7.05 -5.60 14.40
N ASP A 11 6.76 -5.71 15.69
CA ASP A 11 6.33 -6.98 16.30
C ASP A 11 4.95 -7.45 15.80
N GLU A 12 4.14 -6.54 15.26
CA GLU A 12 2.80 -6.82 14.70
C GLU A 12 2.85 -7.19 13.20
N GLY A 13 4.05 -7.24 12.61
CA GLY A 13 4.27 -7.40 11.17
C GLY A 13 4.87 -6.15 10.53
N ILE A 14 4.63 -5.94 9.25
CA ILE A 14 5.14 -4.76 8.53
C ILE A 14 4.07 -3.67 8.52
N LYS A 15 4.40 -2.48 9.03
CA LYS A 15 3.55 -1.29 8.94
C LYS A 15 3.90 -0.50 7.69
N ILE A 16 2.89 -0.26 6.86
CA ILE A 16 3.00 0.54 5.63
C ILE A 16 2.29 1.86 5.91
N PHE A 17 3.01 2.96 5.73
CA PHE A 17 2.48 4.33 5.86
C PHE A 17 2.62 5.04 4.52
N TRP A 18 1.75 6.02 4.26
CA TRP A 18 1.84 6.87 3.09
C TRP A 18 1.29 8.27 3.36
N ASP A 19 1.63 9.21 2.51
CA ASP A 19 0.98 10.51 2.48
C ASP A 19 -0.35 10.41 1.71
N LYS A 20 -1.33 11.19 2.17
CA LYS A 20 -2.62 11.30 1.48
C LYS A 20 -2.39 11.74 0.02
N SER A 21 -3.13 11.14 -0.90
CA SER A 21 -3.11 11.59 -2.30
C SER A 21 -3.69 13.00 -2.42
N GLU A 22 -3.02 13.87 -3.20
CA GLU A 22 -3.49 15.24 -3.48
C GLU A 22 -4.72 15.27 -4.40
N ALA A 23 -4.98 14.17 -5.11
CA ALA A 23 -6.21 14.02 -5.89
C ALA A 23 -7.45 14.07 -4.98
N GLY A 24 -8.46 14.85 -5.36
CA GLY A 24 -9.72 14.94 -4.65
C GLY A 24 -10.60 13.70 -4.83
N GLY A 25 -11.56 13.51 -3.91
CA GLY A 25 -12.59 12.47 -4.05
C GLY A 25 -12.10 11.03 -3.86
N ILE A 26 -11.02 10.82 -3.10
CA ILE A 26 -10.53 9.46 -2.77
C ILE A 26 -11.51 8.77 -1.81
N GLY A 27 -11.95 7.57 -2.17
CA GLY A 27 -12.80 6.72 -1.34
C GLY A 27 -12.01 5.71 -0.52
N GLU A 28 -10.98 5.12 -1.13
CA GLU A 28 -10.11 4.14 -0.49
C GLU A 28 -8.68 4.17 -1.05
N TYR A 29 -7.77 3.55 -0.31
CA TYR A 29 -6.44 3.18 -0.76
C TYR A 29 -6.35 1.67 -0.88
N ARG A 30 -5.64 1.17 -1.89
CA ARG A 30 -5.31 -0.26 -2.00
C ARG A 30 -3.83 -0.46 -1.75
N VAL A 31 -3.52 -1.42 -0.90
CA VAL A 31 -2.15 -1.73 -0.48
C VAL A 31 -1.71 -3.02 -1.14
N TYR A 32 -0.58 -2.97 -1.83
CA TYR A 32 -0.03 -4.08 -2.59
C TYR A 32 1.31 -4.51 -2.01
N ARG A 33 1.60 -5.81 -2.12
CA ARG A 33 2.89 -6.41 -1.76
C ARG A 33 3.44 -7.25 -2.89
N ARG A 34 4.76 -7.29 -3.02
CA ARG A 34 5.48 -8.22 -3.88
C ARG A 34 6.72 -8.71 -3.15
N ALA A 35 6.86 -10.02 -2.98
CA ALA A 35 8.11 -10.58 -2.48
C ALA A 35 9.22 -10.43 -3.52
N ALA A 36 10.47 -10.32 -3.08
CA ALA A 36 11.58 -10.04 -3.99
C ALA A 36 11.87 -11.15 -5.01
N ASP A 37 11.40 -12.38 -4.74
CA ASP A 37 11.46 -13.54 -5.63
C ASP A 37 10.21 -13.68 -6.54
N LYS A 38 9.30 -12.70 -6.51
CA LYS A 38 8.07 -12.68 -7.32
C LYS A 38 8.06 -11.48 -8.26
N ASP A 39 7.42 -11.69 -9.40
CA ASP A 39 7.28 -10.69 -10.46
C ASP A 39 5.97 -9.90 -10.36
N SER A 40 4.97 -10.41 -9.65
CA SER A 40 3.65 -9.79 -9.54
C SER A 40 3.33 -9.29 -8.15
N TYR A 41 2.56 -8.19 -8.12
CA TYR A 41 1.98 -7.65 -6.89
C TYR A 41 0.70 -8.39 -6.52
N GLU A 42 0.55 -8.71 -5.24
CA GLU A 42 -0.72 -9.14 -4.65
C GLU A 42 -1.39 -7.96 -3.93
N LEU A 43 -2.73 -7.92 -3.97
CA LEU A 43 -3.52 -6.98 -3.17
C LEU A 43 -3.64 -7.51 -1.75
N LEU A 44 -3.15 -6.76 -0.77
CA LEU A 44 -3.27 -7.12 0.64
C LEU A 44 -4.61 -6.68 1.24
N GLY A 45 -5.10 -5.51 0.81
CA GLY A 45 -6.39 -5.01 1.26
C GLY A 45 -6.64 -3.55 0.92
N ASN A 46 -7.81 -3.10 1.34
CA ASN A 46 -8.31 -1.76 1.12
C ASN A 46 -8.37 -1.00 2.45
N VAL A 47 -8.10 0.29 2.40
CA VAL A 47 -8.05 1.18 3.56
C VAL A 47 -8.91 2.39 3.27
N GLU A 48 -9.85 2.72 4.18
CA GLU A 48 -10.68 3.92 4.04
C GLU A 48 -9.83 5.17 3.86
N ALA A 49 -10.25 6.12 3.02
CA ALA A 49 -9.46 7.29 2.64
C ALA A 49 -9.03 8.22 3.81
N LYS A 50 -9.64 8.09 4.99
CA LYS A 50 -9.28 8.82 6.21
C LYS A 50 -8.04 8.26 6.91
N TYR A 51 -7.64 7.04 6.59
CA TYR A 51 -6.45 6.39 7.15
C TYR A 51 -5.35 6.29 6.09
N THR A 52 -4.11 6.36 6.56
CA THR A 52 -2.91 6.25 5.71
C THR A 52 -1.90 5.25 6.28
N LEU A 53 -2.43 4.21 6.93
CA LEU A 53 -1.69 3.14 7.58
C LEU A 53 -2.34 1.79 7.28
N TYR A 54 -1.51 0.79 6.99
CA TYR A 54 -1.89 -0.61 6.89
C TYR A 54 -0.86 -1.49 7.59
N VAL A 55 -1.30 -2.59 8.22
CA VAL A 55 -0.42 -3.57 8.86
C VAL A 55 -0.50 -4.89 8.11
N ASP A 56 0.60 -5.27 7.47
CA ASP A 56 0.76 -6.62 6.93
C ASP A 56 1.27 -7.58 8.02
N ALA A 57 0.33 -8.13 8.77
CA ALA A 57 0.57 -9.13 9.80
C ALA A 57 0.94 -10.53 9.24
N LYS A 58 0.86 -10.72 7.91
CA LYS A 58 1.15 -11.99 7.23
C LYS A 58 2.52 -12.00 6.55
N ALA A 59 3.31 -10.93 6.72
CA ALA A 59 4.67 -10.88 6.23
C ALA A 59 5.54 -11.94 6.91
N VAL A 60 6.28 -12.71 6.11
CA VAL A 60 7.19 -13.74 6.63
C VAL A 60 8.54 -13.11 6.97
N GLU A 61 9.08 -13.46 8.13
CA GLU A 61 10.37 -12.95 8.59
C GLU A 61 11.52 -13.36 7.64
N GLY A 62 12.42 -12.41 7.37
CA GLY A 62 13.60 -12.62 6.52
C GLY A 62 13.33 -12.49 5.02
N VAL A 63 12.05 -12.40 4.61
CA VAL A 63 11.66 -12.16 3.22
C VAL A 63 11.70 -10.66 2.93
N ARG A 64 12.41 -10.28 1.86
CA ARG A 64 12.37 -8.91 1.36
C ARG A 64 11.07 -8.68 0.60
N TYR A 65 10.36 -7.61 0.95
CA TYR A 65 9.13 -7.20 0.31
C TYR A 65 9.23 -5.80 -0.29
N TYR A 66 8.50 -5.61 -1.39
CA TYR A 66 8.19 -4.33 -2.00
C TYR A 66 6.72 -4.02 -1.76
N TYR A 67 6.42 -2.81 -1.31
CA TYR A 67 5.06 -2.33 -1.08
C TYR A 67 4.75 -1.13 -1.96
N ALA A 68 3.54 -1.10 -2.48
CA ALA A 68 3.02 0.04 -3.23
C ALA A 68 1.57 0.31 -2.84
N VAL A 69 1.15 1.56 -2.96
CA VAL A 69 -0.22 1.99 -2.64
C VAL A 69 -0.81 2.69 -3.85
N THR A 70 -2.08 2.46 -4.12
CA THR A 70 -2.88 3.23 -5.08
C THR A 70 -4.02 3.94 -4.36
N ALA A 71 -4.56 4.97 -4.99
CA ALA A 71 -5.76 5.65 -4.52
C ALA A 71 -6.91 5.32 -5.49
N VAL A 72 -8.10 5.09 -4.94
CA VAL A 72 -9.33 4.81 -5.68
C VAL A 72 -10.34 5.91 -5.39
N ASP A 73 -10.90 6.52 -6.44
CA ASP A 73 -11.89 7.60 -6.28
C ASP A 73 -13.30 7.08 -5.89
N GLN A 74 -14.20 8.00 -5.55
CA GLN A 74 -15.60 7.72 -5.19
C GLN A 74 -16.56 7.78 -6.38
N ALA A 75 -16.06 7.74 -7.63
CA ALA A 75 -16.93 7.78 -8.80
C ALA A 75 -17.80 6.51 -8.89
N ALA A 76 -18.96 6.61 -9.54
CA ALA A 76 -19.85 5.45 -9.77
C ALA A 76 -19.13 4.31 -10.52
N SER A 77 -18.20 4.68 -11.41
CA SER A 77 -17.18 3.79 -11.98
C SER A 77 -15.83 4.23 -11.44
N ALA A 78 -15.42 3.63 -10.32
CA ALA A 78 -14.25 4.09 -9.59
C ALA A 78 -12.95 3.94 -10.40
N ASN A 79 -12.14 4.98 -10.43
CA ASN A 79 -10.81 4.95 -11.06
C ASN A 79 -9.73 4.66 -10.02
N GLU A 80 -8.83 3.75 -10.36
CA GLU A 80 -7.64 3.46 -9.56
C GLU A 80 -6.42 4.15 -10.17
N SER A 81 -5.63 4.83 -9.33
CA SER A 81 -4.40 5.48 -9.79
C SER A 81 -3.32 4.46 -10.16
N GLN A 82 -2.26 4.93 -10.82
CA GLN A 82 -0.98 4.20 -10.86
C GLN A 82 -0.50 3.88 -9.44
N LYS A 83 0.32 2.82 -9.32
CA LYS A 83 1.01 2.48 -8.06
C LYS A 83 1.97 3.60 -7.67
N SER A 84 2.10 3.85 -6.38
CA SER A 84 3.12 4.73 -5.81
C SER A 84 4.53 4.26 -6.17
N LYS A 85 5.53 5.07 -5.83
CA LYS A 85 6.90 4.55 -5.69
C LYS A 85 6.91 3.41 -4.67
N GLU A 86 7.71 2.38 -4.93
CA GLU A 86 7.80 1.21 -4.07
C GLU A 86 8.55 1.57 -2.78
N ALA A 87 8.03 1.12 -1.64
CA ALA A 87 8.79 1.03 -0.40
C ALA A 87 9.41 -0.37 -0.27
N THR A 88 10.64 -0.46 0.22
CA THR A 88 11.33 -1.73 0.43
C THR A 88 11.60 -1.97 1.90
N VAL A 89 11.44 -3.20 2.35
CA VAL A 89 11.75 -3.64 3.71
C VAL A 89 12.21 -5.11 3.70
N ARG A 90 13.01 -5.48 4.69
CA ARG A 90 13.54 -6.84 4.90
C ARG A 90 13.39 -7.25 6.36
#